data_AF-A0A2U1VYD3-F1
#
_entry.id   AF-A0A2U1VYD3-F1
#
_cell.length_a   1.000
_cell.length_b   1.000
_cell.length_c   1.000
_cell.angle_alpha   90.00
_cell.angle_beta   90.00
_cell.angle_gamma   90.00
#
_symmetry.space_group_name_H-M   'P 1'
#
loop_
_entity.id
_entity.type
_entity.pdbx_description
1 polymer ?
#
loop_
_entity_poly.entity_id
_entity_poly.type
_entity_poly.pdbx_seq_one_letter_code
_entity_poly.pdbx_strand_id
1 'polypeptide(L)'
;MGTYDAIIGNSGNDVLTFGTDGGTVSISLLETVIGNIGTDFITLTAGSTLQVSLLETLVGSNTTDVVSIGTSGTTMLVSLLETITGGVGTDVITVGTSGATMLVSLLETVTGGVGTDVITLATGGSTVTVGAIETLTGTTA
;
A
#
# COMPACT_ATOMS: atom_id res chain seq x y z
N MET A 1 -12.17 -16.70 10.02
CA MET A 1 -11.08 -16.16 10.86
C MET A 1 -11.69 -15.24 11.90
N GLY A 2 -11.27 -15.33 13.16
CA GLY A 2 -11.84 -14.57 14.28
C GLY A 2 -11.52 -13.07 14.20
N THR A 3 -12.30 -12.28 14.92
CA THR A 3 -12.15 -10.83 15.15
C THR A 3 -10.71 -10.35 15.24
N TYR A 4 -10.33 -9.38 14.38
CA TYR A 4 -9.13 -8.52 14.45
C TYR A 4 -7.94 -9.18 15.15
N ASP A 5 -7.30 -10.13 14.45
CA ASP A 5 -6.06 -10.70 14.99
C ASP A 5 -4.94 -9.67 14.89
N ALA A 6 -4.13 -9.57 15.95
CA ALA A 6 -2.94 -8.74 15.96
C ALA A 6 -1.75 -9.67 15.71
N ILE A 7 -1.14 -9.57 14.53
CA ILE A 7 0.00 -10.40 14.14
C ILE A 7 1.28 -9.57 14.26
N ILE A 8 2.20 -10.04 15.08
CA ILE A 8 3.48 -9.39 15.30
C ILE A 8 4.56 -10.36 14.83
N GLY A 9 5.39 -9.93 13.90
CA GLY A 9 6.55 -10.69 13.46
C GLY A 9 7.67 -10.66 14.51
N ASN A 10 8.79 -11.26 14.18
CA ASN A 10 9.92 -11.42 15.07
C ASN A 10 11.21 -11.00 14.35
N SER A 11 12.35 -11.56 14.76
CA SER A 11 13.59 -11.34 14.06
C SER A 11 13.69 -12.29 12.86
N GLY A 12 13.87 -11.77 11.66
CA GLY A 12 14.04 -12.60 10.47
C GLY A 12 13.22 -12.03 9.31
N ASN A 13 12.87 -12.90 8.36
CA ASN A 13 11.90 -12.58 7.32
C ASN A 13 10.57 -13.23 7.70
N ASP A 14 9.62 -12.43 8.12
CA ASP A 14 8.28 -12.82 8.50
C ASP A 14 7.31 -12.63 7.33
N VAL A 15 6.48 -13.66 7.12
CA VAL A 15 5.51 -13.71 6.02
C VAL A 15 4.14 -14.03 6.58
N LEU A 16 3.15 -13.20 6.26
CA LEU A 16 1.74 -13.51 6.42
C LEU A 16 1.12 -13.88 5.08
N THR A 17 0.43 -15.01 5.01
CA THR A 17 -0.35 -15.43 3.84
C THR A 17 -1.81 -15.60 4.23
N PHE A 18 -2.72 -14.95 3.50
CA PHE A 18 -4.17 -15.13 3.68
C PHE A 18 -4.70 -16.38 2.97
N GLY A 19 -5.75 -16.94 3.55
CA GLY A 19 -6.57 -17.96 2.90
C GLY A 19 -7.53 -17.36 1.88
N THR A 20 -8.29 -18.22 1.20
CA THR A 20 -9.24 -17.83 0.16
C THR A 20 -10.44 -17.02 0.67
N ASP A 21 -10.72 -17.05 1.97
CA ASP A 21 -11.83 -16.30 2.57
C ASP A 21 -11.47 -14.82 2.81
N GLY A 22 -10.19 -14.48 2.69
CA GLY A 22 -9.63 -13.19 3.04
C GLY A 22 -9.49 -12.99 4.56
N GLY A 23 -9.18 -11.78 5.00
CA GLY A 23 -9.19 -11.45 6.42
C GLY A 23 -8.92 -9.98 6.75
N THR A 24 -9.23 -9.62 8.00
CA THR A 24 -8.96 -8.29 8.55
C THR A 24 -8.00 -8.42 9.73
N VAL A 25 -6.79 -7.88 9.60
CA VAL A 25 -5.70 -8.11 10.55
C VAL A 25 -4.93 -6.81 10.81
N SER A 26 -4.54 -6.60 12.07
CA SER A 26 -3.56 -5.56 12.42
C SER A 26 -2.18 -6.19 12.52
N ILE A 27 -1.17 -5.59 11.90
CA ILE A 27 0.19 -6.17 11.85
C ILE A 27 1.27 -5.20 12.31
N SER A 28 2.40 -5.75 12.73
CA SER A 28 3.68 -5.04 12.88
C SER A 28 4.85 -6.02 12.74
N LEU A 29 6.03 -5.50 12.39
CA LEU A 29 7.27 -6.28 12.28
C LEU A 29 7.18 -7.42 11.25
N LEU A 30 6.42 -7.24 10.15
CA LEU A 30 6.37 -8.19 9.03
C LEU A 30 7.04 -7.58 7.80
N GLU A 31 7.80 -8.39 7.07
CA GLU A 31 8.44 -8.00 5.81
C GLU A 31 7.57 -8.31 4.59
N THR A 32 6.68 -9.31 4.68
CA THR A 32 5.86 -9.72 3.54
C THR A 32 4.42 -10.08 3.93
N VAL A 33 3.45 -9.57 3.16
CA VAL A 33 2.04 -9.97 3.23
C VAL A 33 1.56 -10.39 1.85
N ILE A 34 0.96 -11.58 1.78
CA ILE A 34 0.42 -12.14 0.55
C ILE A 34 -1.06 -12.43 0.78
N GLY A 35 -1.92 -11.70 0.08
CA GLY A 35 -3.36 -11.93 0.08
C GLY A 35 -3.79 -13.05 -0.87
N ASN A 36 -5.09 -13.15 -1.10
CA ASN A 36 -5.69 -14.15 -2.00
C ASN A 36 -6.98 -13.63 -2.65
N ILE A 37 -7.85 -14.52 -3.13
CA ILE A 37 -9.12 -14.13 -3.79
C ILE A 37 -10.14 -13.47 -2.86
N GLY A 38 -10.02 -13.68 -1.55
CA GLY A 38 -10.92 -13.09 -0.55
C GLY A 38 -10.49 -11.68 -0.21
N THR A 39 -11.39 -10.88 0.36
CA THR A 39 -11.07 -9.48 0.69
C THR A 39 -10.13 -9.40 1.88
N ASP A 40 -8.93 -8.90 1.64
CA ASP A 40 -7.88 -8.70 2.60
C ASP A 40 -7.79 -7.22 3.02
N PHE A 41 -7.77 -7.00 4.34
CA PHE A 41 -7.69 -5.69 4.96
C PHE A 41 -6.61 -5.69 6.03
N ILE A 42 -5.57 -4.90 5.81
CA ILE A 42 -4.44 -4.76 6.74
C ILE A 42 -4.44 -3.39 7.38
N THR A 43 -4.13 -3.34 8.68
CA THR A 43 -3.75 -2.12 9.39
C THR A 43 -2.36 -2.27 9.98
N LEU A 44 -1.44 -1.37 9.63
CA LEU A 44 -0.10 -1.31 10.23
C LEU A 44 -0.19 -0.59 11.58
N THR A 45 0.42 -1.19 12.61
CA THR A 45 0.41 -0.66 13.98
C THR A 45 1.71 0.04 14.36
N ALA A 46 2.72 -0.04 13.49
CA ALA A 46 4.00 0.64 13.58
C ALA A 46 4.58 0.81 12.17
N GLY A 47 5.55 1.72 12.04
CA GLY A 47 6.22 2.02 10.77
C GLY A 47 6.87 0.77 10.20
N SER A 48 6.59 0.49 8.94
CA SER A 48 6.95 -0.78 8.30
C SER A 48 7.66 -0.58 6.97
N THR A 49 8.54 -1.52 6.62
CA THR A 49 8.99 -1.71 5.24
C THR A 49 8.42 -3.04 4.77
N LEU A 50 7.39 -2.99 3.92
CA LEU A 50 6.54 -4.14 3.62
C LEU A 50 6.48 -4.41 2.12
N GLN A 51 6.65 -5.68 1.74
CA GLN A 51 6.22 -6.15 0.43
C GLN A 51 4.80 -6.72 0.51
N VAL A 52 3.92 -6.28 -0.39
CA VAL A 52 2.55 -6.78 -0.47
C VAL A 52 2.25 -7.39 -1.84
N SER A 53 1.36 -8.37 -1.87
CA SER A 53 0.81 -8.93 -3.10
C SER A 53 -0.63 -9.35 -2.88
N LEU A 54 -1.49 -9.17 -3.88
CA LEU A 54 -2.89 -9.62 -3.86
C LEU A 54 -3.70 -9.08 -2.67
N LEU A 55 -3.54 -7.79 -2.32
CA LEU A 55 -4.22 -7.15 -1.18
C LEU A 55 -5.20 -6.08 -1.65
N GLU A 56 -6.41 -6.05 -1.09
CA GLU A 56 -7.45 -5.06 -1.43
C GLU A 56 -7.34 -3.78 -0.62
N THR A 57 -6.95 -3.84 0.66
CA THR A 57 -6.87 -2.65 1.52
C THR A 57 -5.67 -2.66 2.46
N LEU A 58 -4.90 -1.58 2.44
CA LEU A 58 -3.78 -1.33 3.34
C LEU A 58 -3.92 0.04 4.02
N VAL A 59 -4.07 0.03 5.33
CA VAL A 59 -4.02 1.23 6.17
C VAL A 59 -2.67 1.25 6.87
N GLY A 60 -1.89 2.31 6.66
CA GLY A 60 -0.63 2.52 7.37
C GLY A 60 -0.82 2.97 8.81
N SER A 61 0.30 3.35 9.40
CA SER A 61 0.47 3.74 10.79
C SER A 61 0.61 5.27 10.92
N ASN A 62 0.91 5.75 12.13
CA ASN A 62 1.24 7.17 12.36
C ASN A 62 2.76 7.44 12.24
N THR A 63 3.51 6.48 11.69
CA THR A 63 4.97 6.48 11.53
C THR A 63 5.30 6.05 10.12
N THR A 64 6.53 6.25 9.66
CA THR A 64 6.88 6.03 8.26
C THR A 64 6.64 4.59 7.79
N ASP A 65 5.82 4.47 6.76
CA ASP A 65 5.50 3.25 6.06
C ASP A 65 6.00 3.29 4.60
N VAL A 66 6.76 2.26 4.25
CA VAL A 66 7.35 2.05 2.92
C VAL A 66 6.84 0.73 2.36
N VAL A 67 6.03 0.81 1.32
CA VAL A 67 5.38 -0.35 0.73
C VAL A 67 5.90 -0.61 -0.68
N SER A 68 6.17 -1.87 -1.01
CA SER A 68 6.45 -2.32 -2.37
C SER A 68 5.42 -3.37 -2.80
N ILE A 69 4.99 -3.29 -4.06
CA ILE A 69 4.05 -4.26 -4.64
C ILE A 69 4.85 -5.37 -5.34
N GLY A 70 4.37 -6.61 -5.21
CA GLY A 70 4.93 -7.77 -5.90
C GLY A 70 4.71 -7.77 -7.41
N THR A 71 4.88 -8.91 -8.05
CA THR A 71 4.96 -9.01 -9.52
C THR A 71 3.63 -9.27 -10.24
N SER A 72 2.50 -9.30 -9.53
CA SER A 72 1.20 -9.64 -10.10
C SER A 72 0.36 -8.43 -10.55
N GLY A 73 0.85 -7.20 -10.33
CA GLY A 73 0.01 -6.01 -10.28
C GLY A 73 -0.88 -5.97 -9.03
N THR A 74 -1.59 -4.86 -8.84
CA THR A 74 -2.52 -4.67 -7.73
C THR A 74 -3.67 -3.73 -8.07
N THR A 75 -4.79 -3.87 -7.35
CA THR A 75 -5.80 -2.82 -7.21
C THR A 75 -6.08 -2.66 -5.72
N MET A 76 -5.54 -1.61 -5.12
CA MET A 76 -5.49 -1.48 -3.66
C MET A 76 -6.02 -0.12 -3.21
N LEU A 77 -6.86 -0.13 -2.19
CA LEU A 77 -7.19 1.06 -1.41
C LEU A 77 -6.11 1.26 -0.35
N VAL A 78 -5.53 2.46 -0.30
CA VAL A 78 -4.50 2.81 0.67
C VAL A 78 -4.89 4.02 1.51
N SER A 79 -4.47 4.04 2.76
CA SER A 79 -4.57 5.23 3.61
C SER A 79 -3.38 5.30 4.54
N LEU A 80 -2.94 6.50 4.92
CA LEU A 80 -1.86 6.72 5.88
C LEU A 80 -0.52 6.05 5.49
N LEU A 81 -0.18 6.03 4.20
CA LEU A 81 1.13 5.56 3.72
C LEU A 81 1.98 6.75 3.28
N GLU A 82 3.31 6.67 3.51
CA GLU A 82 4.25 7.69 3.04
C GLU A 82 4.90 7.32 1.71
N THR A 83 5.15 6.03 1.46
CA THR A 83 5.81 5.57 0.23
C THR A 83 5.17 4.31 -0.31
N ILE A 84 4.90 4.30 -1.61
CA ILE A 84 4.49 3.10 -2.34
C ILE A 84 5.25 2.98 -3.66
N THR A 85 5.79 1.79 -3.90
CA THR A 85 6.50 1.44 -5.13
C THR A 85 5.77 0.30 -5.81
N GLY A 86 5.35 0.53 -7.06
CA GLY A 86 4.79 -0.49 -7.92
C GLY A 86 5.79 -1.57 -8.29
N GLY A 87 5.26 -2.69 -8.76
CA GLY A 87 6.00 -3.86 -9.17
C GLY A 87 5.86 -4.11 -10.66
N VAL A 88 5.86 -5.40 -11.02
CA VAL A 88 5.50 -5.82 -12.38
C VAL A 88 3.98 -6.02 -12.41
N GLY A 89 3.35 -5.68 -13.53
CA GLY A 89 1.90 -5.83 -13.70
C GLY A 89 1.26 -4.47 -13.87
N THR A 90 -0.04 -4.39 -13.61
CA THR A 90 -0.77 -3.12 -13.56
C THR A 90 -1.08 -2.81 -12.11
N ASP A 91 -0.53 -1.71 -11.61
CA ASP A 91 -0.68 -1.21 -10.25
C ASP A 91 -1.63 -0.01 -10.23
N VAL A 92 -2.77 -0.23 -9.60
CA VAL A 92 -3.85 0.75 -9.43
C VAL A 92 -4.02 1.04 -7.96
N ILE A 93 -3.75 2.28 -7.55
CA ILE A 93 -3.88 2.72 -6.17
C ILE A 93 -4.99 3.76 -6.06
N THR A 94 -5.87 3.56 -5.07
CA THR A 94 -6.88 4.54 -4.67
C THR A 94 -6.60 5.02 -3.26
N VAL A 95 -6.56 6.33 -3.03
CA VAL A 95 -6.40 6.90 -1.70
C VAL A 95 -7.74 6.89 -0.96
N GLY A 96 -7.70 6.54 0.33
CA GLY A 96 -8.85 6.60 1.23
C GLY A 96 -9.32 8.02 1.55
N THR A 97 -10.19 8.16 2.55
CA THR A 97 -10.91 9.42 2.82
C THR A 97 -10.17 10.44 3.69
N SER A 98 -8.92 10.16 4.08
CA SER A 98 -8.14 11.01 4.99
C SER A 98 -7.23 12.01 4.25
N GLY A 99 -7.21 11.98 2.92
CA GLY A 99 -6.14 12.56 2.10
C GLY A 99 -4.85 11.74 2.17
N ALA A 100 -3.85 12.15 1.39
CA ALA A 100 -2.53 11.53 1.35
C ALA A 100 -1.41 12.56 1.15
N THR A 101 -0.23 12.24 1.67
CA THR A 101 1.04 12.83 1.22
C THR A 101 2.00 11.68 0.93
N MET A 102 2.06 11.26 -0.33
CA MET A 102 2.73 10.01 -0.74
C MET A 102 3.83 10.26 -1.77
N LEU A 103 4.97 9.61 -1.56
CA LEU A 103 5.96 9.35 -2.61
C LEU A 103 5.54 8.09 -3.36
N VAL A 104 5.40 8.20 -4.68
CA VAL A 104 5.02 7.07 -5.55
C VAL A 104 6.06 6.83 -6.61
N SER A 105 6.31 5.56 -6.93
CA SER A 105 7.13 5.16 -8.07
C SER A 105 6.54 3.93 -8.73
N LEU A 106 6.73 3.81 -10.05
CA LEU A 106 6.35 2.62 -10.83
C LEU A 106 4.86 2.24 -10.77
N LEU A 107 3.95 3.19 -10.52
CA LEU A 107 2.50 2.94 -10.56
C LEU A 107 1.89 3.36 -11.90
N GLU A 108 0.96 2.55 -12.43
CA GLU A 108 0.20 2.90 -13.64
C GLU A 108 -0.94 3.86 -13.36
N THR A 109 -1.62 3.73 -12.21
CA THR A 109 -2.77 4.58 -11.85
C THR A 109 -2.76 4.96 -10.38
N VAL A 110 -2.98 6.25 -10.11
CA VAL A 110 -3.22 6.79 -8.76
C VAL A 110 -4.48 7.65 -8.78
N THR A 111 -5.49 7.26 -8.01
CA THR A 111 -6.72 8.03 -7.84
C THR A 111 -6.79 8.54 -6.41
N GLY A 112 -6.94 9.85 -6.23
CA GLY A 112 -7.16 10.46 -4.92
C GLY A 112 -8.55 10.17 -4.37
N GLY A 113 -8.73 10.47 -3.10
CA GLY A 113 -9.93 10.20 -2.33
C GLY A 113 -10.61 11.48 -1.89
N VAL A 114 -11.17 11.43 -0.68
CA VAL A 114 -11.62 12.65 0.03
C VAL A 114 -10.44 13.13 0.87
N GLY A 115 -10.29 14.45 1.00
CA GLY A 115 -9.20 15.07 1.73
C GLY A 115 -8.28 15.84 0.78
N THR A 116 -7.08 16.18 1.24
CA THR A 116 -6.05 16.77 0.38
C THR A 116 -5.10 15.65 -0.04
N ASP A 117 -5.01 15.40 -1.35
CA ASP A 117 -4.11 14.41 -1.93
C ASP A 117 -2.90 15.08 -2.57
N VAL A 118 -1.74 14.82 -1.98
CA VAL A 118 -0.43 15.29 -2.42
C VAL A 118 0.41 14.09 -2.84
N ILE A 119 0.67 13.98 -4.13
CA ILE A 119 1.48 12.91 -4.71
C ILE A 119 2.79 13.49 -5.23
N THR A 120 3.91 12.91 -4.80
CA THR A 120 5.23 13.18 -5.36
C THR A 120 5.67 11.96 -6.16
N LEU A 121 6.04 12.15 -7.42
CA LEU A 121 6.62 11.11 -8.26
C LEU A 121 8.11 10.99 -7.97
N ALA A 122 8.62 9.78 -7.79
CA ALA A 122 10.04 9.54 -7.60
C ALA A 122 10.87 9.85 -8.86
N THR A 123 12.20 9.87 -8.70
CA THR A 123 13.17 10.08 -9.80
C THR A 123 13.14 8.93 -10.80
N GLY A 124 13.61 9.17 -12.03
CA GLY A 124 13.66 8.15 -13.09
C GLY A 124 12.52 8.23 -14.13
N GLY A 125 11.71 9.29 -14.07
CA GLY A 125 10.57 9.49 -14.96
C GLY A 125 9.37 8.63 -14.55
N SER A 126 8.17 9.06 -14.92
CA SER A 126 6.94 8.33 -14.59
C SER A 126 5.91 8.52 -15.69
N THR A 127 5.24 7.44 -16.08
CA THR A 127 4.03 7.47 -16.90
C THR A 127 2.91 6.96 -16.04
N VAL A 128 2.08 7.87 -15.53
CA VAL A 128 1.02 7.55 -14.56
C VAL A 128 -0.28 8.22 -14.97
N THR A 129 -1.38 7.50 -14.86
CA THR A 129 -2.72 8.07 -14.93
C THR A 129 -3.11 8.57 -13.55
N VAL A 130 -3.46 9.85 -13.44
CA VAL A 130 -3.91 10.44 -12.18
C VAL A 130 -5.35 10.93 -12.27
N GLY A 131 -6.09 10.77 -11.19
CA GLY A 131 -7.45 11.30 -11.04
C GLY A 131 -7.69 11.77 -9.61
N ALA A 132 -8.50 12.81 -9.44
CA ALA A 132 -8.86 13.35 -8.11
C ALA A 132 -7.66 13.68 -7.20
N ILE A 133 -6.53 14.14 -7.76
CA ILE A 133 -5.35 14.57 -6.99
C ILE A 133 -5.29 16.10 -6.95
N GLU A 134 -5.16 16.69 -5.76
CA GLU A 134 -5.03 18.15 -5.61
C GLU A 134 -3.63 18.65 -5.96
N THR A 135 -2.58 17.92 -5.59
CA THR A 135 -1.19 18.31 -5.86
C THR A 135 -0.39 17.13 -6.40
N LEU A 136 0.15 17.29 -7.60
CA LEU A 136 1.10 16.35 -8.21
C LEU A 136 2.44 17.04 -8.44
N THR A 137 3.50 16.53 -7.82
CA THR A 137 4.86 17.03 -7.99
C THR A 137 5.73 15.98 -8.67
N GLY A 138 6.33 16.33 -9.81
CA GLY A 138 7.39 15.52 -10.43
C GLY A 138 8.77 15.91 -9.92
N THR A 139 9.70 14.96 -9.86
CA THR A 139 11.12 15.23 -9.63
C THR A 139 11.92 15.23 -10.92
N THR A 140 13.13 15.79 -10.91
CA THR A 140 14.06 15.67 -12.03
C THR A 140 14.44 14.20 -12.25
N ALA A 141 14.55 13.79 -13.52
CA ALA A 141 15.02 12.47 -13.90
C ALA A 141 16.52 12.29 -13.60
#